data_AF-A0A8S9WB47-F1
#
_entry.id   AF-A0A8S9WB47-F1
#
_cell.length_a   1.000
_cell.length_b   1.000
_cell.length_c   1.000
_cell.angle_alpha   90.00
_cell.angle_beta   90.00
_cell.angle_gamma   90.00
#
_symmetry.space_group_name_H-M   'P 1'
#
loop_
_entity.id
_entity.type
_entity.pdbx_description
1 polymer ?
#
loop_
_entity_poly.entity_id
_entity_poly.type
_entity_poly.pdbx_seq_one_letter_code
_entity_poly.pdbx_strand_id
1 'polypeptide(L)' 'MEKRFEYVIKVDGKEVWQGLNPEKKFDEIVTKNPGKKVSVAWRTHEKVLIC' A
#
# COMPACT_ATOMS: atom_id res chain seq x y z
N MET A 1 -19.04 9.40 1.16
CA MET A 1 -18.47 8.18 1.77
C MET A 1 -17.03 8.48 2.12
N GLU A 2 -16.73 8.65 3.40
CA GLU A 2 -15.35 8.82 3.86
C GLU A 2 -14.55 7.54 3.53
N LYS A 3 -13.30 7.71 3.05
CA LYS A 3 -12.45 6.59 2.64
C LYS A 3 -12.11 5.73 3.85
N ARG A 4 -12.75 4.57 3.98
CA ARG A 4 -12.59 3.65 5.13
C ARG A 4 -11.21 2.97 5.17
N PHE A 5 -10.59 2.78 4.02
CA PHE A 5 -9.28 2.14 3.90
C PHE A 5 -8.50 2.67 2.70
N GLU A 6 -7.19 2.52 2.76
CA GLU A 6 -6.26 2.79 1.66
C GLU A 6 -5.21 1.69 1.58
N TYR A 7 -4.79 1.33 0.37
CA TYR A 7 -3.64 0.47 0.16
C TYR A 7 -2.35 1.28 0.26
N VAL A 8 -1.31 0.60 0.73
CA VAL A 8 0.02 1.16 0.93
C VAL A 8 1.02 0.20 0.32
N ILE A 9 1.92 0.72 -0.51
CA ILE A 9 3.04 -0.04 -1.06
C ILE A 9 4.31 0.37 -0.32
N LYS A 10 5.05 -0.63 0.16
CA LYS A 10 6.31 -0.44 0.89
C LYS A 10 7.46 -1.10 0.16
N VAL A 11 8.58 -0.40 0.05
CA VAL A 11 9.86 -0.90 -0.46
C VAL A 11 10.84 -0.93 0.71
N ASP A 12 11.38 -2.12 1.02
CA ASP A 12 12.25 -2.36 2.18
C ASP A 12 11.66 -1.82 3.49
N GLY A 13 10.33 -1.96 3.64
CA GLY A 13 9.59 -1.49 4.81
C GLY A 13 9.23 0.01 4.80
N LYS A 14 9.76 0.80 3.87
CA LYS A 14 9.42 2.23 3.73
C LYS A 14 8.23 2.41 2.80
N GLU A 15 7.22 3.15 3.24
CA GLU A 15 6.08 3.54 2.42
C GLU A 15 6.51 4.47 1.29
N VAL A 16 6.18 4.08 0.06
CA VAL A 16 6.50 4.85 -1.17
C VAL A 16 5.26 5.25 -1.96
N TRP A 17 4.10 4.66 -1.65
CA TRP A 17 2.86 4.95 -2.34
C TRP A 17 1.64 4.58 -1.48
N GLN A 18 0.56 5.35 -1.64
CA GLN A 18 -0.75 5.09 -1.03
C GLN A 18 -1.89 5.37 -2.03
N GLY A 19 -2.98 4.61 -1.94
CA GLY A 19 -4.17 4.82 -2.78
C GLY A 19 -5.14 3.63 -2.80
N LEU A 20 -6.16 3.69 -3.66
CA LEU A 20 -7.21 2.68 -3.73
C LEU A 20 -6.99 1.61 -4.81
N ASN A 21 -6.03 1.82 -5.72
CA ASN A 21 -5.73 0.89 -6.81
C ASN A 21 -4.22 0.55 -6.84
N PRO A 22 -3.77 -0.40 -6.02
CA PRO A 22 -2.35 -0.73 -5.88
C PRO A 22 -1.78 -1.52 -7.06
N GLU A 23 -2.59 -2.26 -7.82
CA GLU A 23 -2.12 -3.21 -8.84
C GLU A 23 -1.22 -2.55 -9.89
N LYS A 24 -1.73 -1.51 -10.57
CA LYS A 24 -0.96 -0.77 -11.58
C LYS A 24 0.31 -0.15 -11.01
N LYS A 25 0.28 0.27 -9.74
CA LYS A 25 1.42 0.93 -9.09
C LYS A 25 2.43 -0.04 -8.54
N PHE A 26 2.01 -1.24 -8.15
CA PHE A 26 2.90 -2.27 -7.66
C PHE A 26 3.89 -2.70 -8.75
N ASP A 27 3.41 -2.99 -9.96
CA ASP A 27 4.27 -3.41 -11.08
C ASP A 27 5.28 -2.33 -11.47
N GLU A 28 4.84 -1.06 -11.52
CA GLU A 28 5.73 0.08 -11.74
C GLU A 28 6.81 0.19 -10.65
N ILE A 29 6.45 -0.04 -9.38
CA ILE A 29 7.35 0.10 -8.24
C ILE A 29 8.35 -1.06 -8.18
N VAL A 30 7.92 -2.30 -8.45
CA VAL A 30 8.78 -3.48 -8.54
C VAL A 30 9.81 -3.31 -9.64
N THR A 31 9.37 -2.88 -10.83
CA THR A 31 10.26 -2.66 -11.98
C THR A 31 11.33 -1.60 -11.69
N LYS A 32 10.96 -0.53 -10.96
CA LYS A 32 11.89 0.55 -10.58
C LYS A 32 12.81 0.20 -9.40
N ASN A 33 12.55 -0.88 -8.68
CA ASN A 33 13.30 -1.26 -7.47
C ASN A 33 13.79 -2.72 -7.57
N PRO A 34 14.68 -3.03 -8.52
CA PRO A 34 15.23 -4.38 -8.66
C PRO A 34 15.98 -4.79 -7.38
N GLY A 35 15.74 -6.01 -6.92
CA GLY A 35 16.41 -6.59 -5.74
C GLY A 35 15.92 -6.09 -4.38
N LYS A 36 14.94 -5.18 -4.33
CA LYS A 36 14.34 -4.70 -3.07
C LYS A 36 13.07 -5.45 -2.74
N LYS A 37 12.75 -5.54 -1.45
CA LYS A 37 11.51 -6.18 -0.98
C LYS A 37 10.34 -5.22 -1.15
N VAL A 38 9.50 -5.46 -2.16
CA VAL A 38 8.24 -4.72 -2.35
C VAL A 38 7.09 -5.48 -1.71
N SER A 39 6.25 -4.80 -0.95
CA SER A 39 5.08 -5.38 -0.27
C SER A 39 3.88 -4.46 -0.38
N VAL A 40 2.68 -5.05 -0.40
CA VAL A 40 1.41 -4.34 -0.35
C VAL A 40 0.77 -4.61 1.01
N ALA A 41 0.28 -3.55 1.64
CA ALA A 41 -0.54 -3.60 2.83
C ALA A 41 -1.81 -2.77 2.60
N TRP A 42 -2.80 -2.92 3.47
CA TRP A 42 -3.94 -2.02 3.55
C TRP A 42 -3.97 -1.42 4.96
N ARG A 43 -4.37 -0.15 5.04
CA ARG A 43 -4.50 0.63 6.26
C ARG A 43 -5.94 1.11 6.37
N THR A 44 -6.56 0.87 7.52
CA THR A 44 -7.86 1.46 7.85
C THR A 44 -7.68 2.81 8.51
N HIS A 45 -8.65 3.70 8.29
CA HIS A 45 -8.77 4.97 9.05
C HIS A 45 -9.63 4.80 10.32
N GLU A 46 -10.31 3.66 10.46
CA GLU A 46 -11.11 3.34 11.64
C GLU A 46 -10.23 2.81 12.78
N LYS A 47 -10.46 3.33 13.99
CA LYS A 47 -9.72 2.91 15.19
C LYS A 47 -10.18 1.56 15.73
N VAL A 48 -11.40 1.13 15.41
CA VAL A 48 -12.03 -0.09 15.93
C VAL A 48 -12.55 -0.90 14.75
N LEU A 49 -12.02 -2.12 14.59
CA LEU A 49 -12.37 -3.03 13.50
C LEU A 49 -13.32 -4.16 13.93
N ILE A 50 -13.52 -4.34 15.24
CA ILE A 50 -14.37 -5.39 15.83
C ILE A 50 -15.22 -4.71 16.90
N CYS A 51 -16.54 -4.80 16.77
CA CYS A 51 -17.51 -4.37 17.77
C CYS A 51 -17.86 -5.51 18.72
#